data_AF-A0A920BI59-F1
#
_entry.id   AF-A0A920BI59-F1
#
_cell.length_a   1.000
_cell.length_b   1.000
_cell.length_c   1.000
_cell.angle_alpha   90.00
_cell.angle_beta   90.00
_cell.angle_gamma   90.00
#
_symmetry.space_group_name_H-M   'P 1'
#
loop_
_entity.id
_entity.type
_entity.pdbx_description
1 polymer ?
#
loop_
_entity_poly.entity_id
_entity_poly.type
_entity_poly.pdbx_seq_one_letter_code
_entity_poly.pdbx_strand_id
1 'polypeptide(L)'
;MICLVGDVATTHDFGGILASIRMEADITIVILDNGGGGIFSFLPISDAISKEQFDKYFLTSPMLPFADIFKSLRVDVATPQTIKELKAEITKLCQNPAFQLSTTKVILTQPCGPSDL
;
A
#
# COMPACT_ATOMS: atom_id res chain seq x y z
N MET A 1 -3.03 12.70 -9.60
CA MET A 1 -4.18 12.06 -8.90
C MET A 1 -3.67 11.16 -7.77
N ILE A 2 -4.43 10.92 -6.68
CA ILE A 2 -4.03 10.00 -5.59
C ILE A 2 -5.02 8.84 -5.49
N CYS A 3 -4.50 7.61 -5.49
CA CYS A 3 -5.24 6.39 -5.18
C CYS A 3 -4.73 5.81 -3.86
N LEU A 4 -5.65 5.48 -2.94
CA LEU A 4 -5.35 4.84 -1.67
C LEU A 4 -5.94 3.43 -1.70
N VAL A 5 -5.11 2.42 -1.45
CA VAL A 5 -5.49 1.01 -1.60
C VAL A 5 -4.75 0.16 -0.56
N GLY A 6 -5.35 -0.95 -0.10
CA GLY A 6 -4.68 -1.90 0.80
C GLY A 6 -3.79 -2.89 0.06
N ASP A 7 -2.87 -3.56 0.76
CA ASP A 7 -2.01 -4.62 0.25
C ASP A 7 -2.75 -5.79 -0.44
N VAL A 8 -3.84 -6.29 0.16
CA VAL A 8 -4.66 -7.37 -0.42
C VAL A 8 -5.30 -6.92 -1.73
N ALA A 9 -5.87 -5.71 -1.76
CA ALA A 9 -6.48 -5.14 -2.96
C ALA A 9 -5.44 -4.84 -4.06
N THR A 10 -4.26 -4.38 -3.67
CA THR A 10 -3.10 -4.17 -4.58
C THR A 10 -2.69 -5.48 -5.24
N THR A 11 -2.66 -6.57 -4.48
CA THR A 11 -2.33 -7.90 -5.00
C THR A 11 -3.43 -8.41 -5.93
N HIS A 12 -4.70 -8.19 -5.58
CA HIS A 12 -5.85 -8.57 -6.39
C HIS A 12 -5.85 -7.90 -7.77
N ASP A 13 -5.51 -6.60 -7.85
CA ASP A 13 -5.40 -5.87 -9.12
C ASP A 13 -4.01 -5.27 -9.35
N PHE A 14 -3.00 -6.14 -9.37
CA PHE A 14 -1.64 -5.72 -9.76
C PHE A 14 -1.57 -5.29 -11.25
N GLY A 15 -2.47 -5.82 -12.08
CA GLY A 15 -2.59 -5.49 -13.49
C GLY A 15 -2.88 -4.00 -13.73
N GLY A 16 -3.74 -3.40 -12.90
CA GLY A 16 -4.02 -1.96 -12.92
C GLY A 16 -2.77 -1.10 -12.70
N ILE A 17 -1.87 -1.54 -11.82
CA ILE A 17 -0.60 -0.84 -11.57
C ILE A 17 0.35 -0.97 -12.76
N LEU A 18 0.44 -2.16 -13.35
CA LEU A 18 1.22 -2.35 -14.57
C LEU A 18 0.67 -1.51 -15.73
N ALA A 19 -0.65 -1.37 -15.83
CA ALA A 19 -1.28 -0.51 -16.81
C ALA A 19 -0.94 0.97 -16.57
N SER A 20 -0.95 1.44 -15.32
CA SER A 20 -0.58 2.83 -14.99
C SER A 20 0.86 3.15 -15.37
N ILE A 21 1.79 2.21 -15.16
CA ILE A 21 3.19 2.33 -15.58
C ILE A 21 3.29 2.40 -17.11
N ARG A 22 2.66 1.45 -17.82
CA ARG A 22 2.71 1.37 -19.29
C ARG A 22 2.09 2.58 -19.99
N MET A 23 1.07 3.16 -19.39
CA MET A 23 0.37 4.33 -19.91
C MET A 23 0.97 5.65 -19.44
N GLU A 24 2.03 5.60 -18.63
CA GLU A 24 2.66 6.78 -18.03
C GLU A 24 1.62 7.66 -17.31
N ALA A 25 0.71 7.01 -16.57
CA ALA A 25 -0.38 7.71 -15.91
C ALA A 25 0.15 8.60 -14.77
N ASP A 26 -0.38 9.83 -14.68
CA ASP A 26 -0.13 10.75 -13.58
C ASP A 26 -0.94 10.34 -12.33
N ILE A 27 -0.48 9.27 -11.68
CA ILE A 27 -1.07 8.69 -10.49
C ILE A 27 -0.01 8.41 -9.41
N THR A 28 -0.33 8.83 -8.20
CA THR A 28 0.34 8.39 -6.98
C THR A 28 -0.53 7.32 -6.32
N ILE A 29 0.03 6.13 -6.14
CA ILE A 29 -0.61 5.00 -5.48
C ILE A 29 -0.03 4.92 -4.08
N VAL A 30 -0.91 5.01 -3.07
CA VAL A 30 -0.55 4.82 -1.67
C VAL A 30 -1.07 3.44 -1.28
N ILE A 31 -0.14 2.54 -0.97
CA ILE A 31 -0.46 1.18 -0.54
C ILE A 31 -0.35 1.14 0.98
N LEU A 32 -1.47 0.88 1.61
CA LEU A 32 -1.56 0.57 3.02
C LEU A 32 -1.22 -0.91 3.22
N ASP A 33 0.02 -1.18 3.55
CA ASP A 33 0.51 -2.50 3.94
C ASP A 33 0.39 -2.64 5.45
N ASN A 34 -0.69 -3.29 5.88
CA ASN A 34 -0.95 -3.66 7.27
C ASN A 34 -0.94 -5.19 7.46
N GLY A 35 -0.40 -5.94 6.48
CA GLY A 35 -0.30 -7.38 6.54
C GLY A 35 -1.62 -8.14 6.36
N GLY A 36 -2.59 -7.58 5.63
CA GLY A 36 -3.81 -8.30 5.24
C GLY A 36 -5.11 -7.51 5.38
N GLY A 37 -6.22 -8.24 5.41
CA GLY A 37 -7.58 -7.72 5.61
C GLY A 37 -7.82 -7.17 7.01
N GLY A 38 -7.11 -6.12 7.42
CA GLY A 38 -7.22 -5.54 8.77
C GLY A 38 -8.63 -5.07 9.15
N ILE A 39 -9.54 -4.90 8.19
CA ILE A 39 -10.95 -4.62 8.47
C ILE A 39 -11.63 -5.75 9.28
N PHE A 40 -11.19 -7.01 9.13
CA PHE A 40 -11.78 -8.13 9.85
C PHE A 40 -11.46 -8.09 11.35
N SER A 41 -10.45 -7.33 11.77
CA SER A 41 -10.11 -7.13 13.19
C SER A 41 -11.14 -6.30 13.95
N PHE A 42 -12.03 -5.59 13.24
CA PHE A 42 -13.15 -4.85 13.83
C PHE A 42 -14.43 -5.69 13.95
N LEU A 43 -14.44 -6.91 13.41
CA LEU A 43 -15.61 -7.78 13.42
C LEU A 43 -15.51 -8.78 14.58
N PRO A 44 -16.63 -9.20 15.20
CA PRO A 44 -16.62 -10.16 16.31
C PRO A 44 -15.90 -11.49 16.04
N ILE A 45 -15.69 -11.82 14.76
CA ILE A 45 -14.97 -13.01 14.35
C ILE A 45 -13.50 -13.01 14.82
N SER A 46 -12.89 -11.84 15.04
CA SER A 46 -11.51 -11.75 15.54
C SER A 46 -11.33 -12.40 16.90
N ASP A 47 -12.36 -12.36 17.75
CA ASP A 47 -12.34 -12.92 19.10
C ASP A 47 -12.95 -14.32 19.18
N ALA A 48 -13.66 -14.74 18.11
CA ALA A 48 -14.42 -15.99 18.09
C ALA A 48 -13.61 -17.21 17.62
N ILE A 49 -12.43 -17.01 17.02
CA ILE A 49 -11.57 -18.08 16.49
C ILE A 49 -10.12 -17.89 16.96
N SER A 50 -9.29 -18.91 16.75
CA SER A 50 -7.87 -18.79 17.11
C SER A 50 -7.16 -17.77 16.20
N LYS A 51 -6.12 -17.12 16.72
CA LYS A 51 -5.28 -16.20 15.93
C LYS A 51 -4.76 -16.85 14.65
N GLU A 52 -4.33 -18.11 14.71
CA GLU A 52 -3.85 -18.84 13.53
C GLU A 52 -4.94 -19.00 12.46
N GLN A 53 -6.17 -19.31 12.86
CA GLN A 53 -7.31 -19.40 11.93
C GLN A 53 -7.68 -18.03 11.38
N PHE A 54 -7.64 -17.00 12.22
CA PHE A 54 -7.91 -15.63 11.80
C PHE A 54 -6.89 -15.13 10.77
N ASP A 55 -5.60 -15.31 11.05
CA ASP A 55 -4.52 -14.93 10.15
C ASP A 55 -4.64 -15.66 8.81
N LYS A 56 -4.95 -16.97 8.84
CA LYS A 56 -5.06 -17.83 7.66
C LYS A 56 -6.29 -17.54 6.79
N TYR A 57 -7.45 -17.29 7.40
CA TYR A 57 -8.72 -17.22 6.67
C TYR A 57 -9.29 -15.81 6.52
N PHE A 58 -8.83 -14.84 7.32
CA PHE A 58 -9.35 -13.47 7.32
C PHE A 58 -8.28 -12.42 7.01
N LEU A 59 -7.14 -12.40 7.72
CA LEU A 59 -6.08 -11.45 7.36
C LEU A 59 -5.53 -11.76 5.96
N THR A 60 -5.24 -13.03 5.65
CA THR A 60 -4.83 -13.43 4.29
C THR A 60 -3.73 -12.54 3.73
N SER A 61 -2.68 -12.30 4.52
CA SER A 61 -1.55 -11.47 4.11
C SER A 61 -0.99 -11.93 2.76
N PRO A 62 -0.77 -11.03 1.80
CA PRO A 62 -0.14 -11.39 0.53
C PRO A 62 1.31 -11.86 0.68
N MET A 63 1.98 -11.48 1.79
CA MET A 63 3.39 -11.75 2.06
C MET A 63 4.33 -11.36 0.90
N LEU A 64 4.03 -10.25 0.21
CA LEU A 64 4.79 -9.79 -0.95
C LEU A 64 5.81 -8.70 -0.58
N PRO A 65 7.05 -8.78 -1.10
CA PRO A 65 8.04 -7.71 -0.93
C PRO A 65 7.76 -6.55 -1.89
N PHE A 66 6.68 -5.79 -1.64
CA PHE A 66 6.22 -4.72 -2.55
C PHE A 66 7.32 -3.73 -2.94
N ALA A 67 8.16 -3.32 -1.98
CA ALA A 67 9.26 -2.39 -2.24
C ALA A 67 10.22 -2.92 -3.32
N ASP A 68 10.59 -4.20 -3.25
CA ASP A 68 11.51 -4.81 -4.21
C ASP A 68 10.83 -5.04 -5.57
N ILE A 69 9.55 -5.43 -5.57
CA ILE A 69 8.74 -5.59 -6.78
C ILE A 69 8.66 -4.27 -7.54
N PHE A 70 8.25 -3.17 -6.91
CA PHE A 70 8.11 -1.88 -7.58
C PHE A 70 9.45 -1.28 -8.01
N LYS A 71 10.52 -1.46 -7.22
CA LYS A 71 11.87 -1.10 -7.65
C LYS A 71 12.31 -1.86 -8.90
N SER A 72 11.99 -3.16 -9.01
CA SER A 72 12.30 -3.96 -10.19
C SER A 72 11.58 -3.47 -11.46
N LEU A 73 10.40 -2.84 -11.28
CA LEU A 73 9.62 -2.20 -12.33
C LEU A 73 10.06 -0.75 -12.62
N ARG A 74 11.14 -0.27 -11.97
CA ARG A 74 11.66 1.10 -12.08
C ARG A 74 10.66 2.18 -11.67
N VAL A 75 9.75 1.83 -10.77
CA VAL A 75 8.81 2.76 -10.14
C VAL A 75 9.51 3.46 -8.98
N ASP A 76 9.26 4.75 -8.81
CA ASP A 76 9.72 5.51 -7.65
C ASP A 76 8.91 5.08 -6.41
N VAL A 77 9.61 4.63 -5.37
CA VAL A 77 9.01 4.06 -4.16
C VAL A 77 9.47 4.83 -2.94
N ALA A 78 8.51 5.38 -2.18
CA ALA A 78 8.73 5.94 -0.85
C ALA A 78 8.16 5.00 0.22
N THR A 79 8.86 4.86 1.35
CA THR A 79 8.47 3.99 2.46
C THR A 79 8.36 4.76 3.78
N PRO A 80 7.41 5.70 3.92
CA PRO A 80 7.23 6.45 5.15
C PRO A 80 6.87 5.52 6.31
N GLN A 81 7.48 5.74 7.47
CA GLN A 81 7.25 4.96 8.69
C GLN A 81 6.25 5.63 9.62
N THR A 82 5.91 6.90 9.37
CA THR A 82 4.99 7.66 10.21
C THR A 82 3.95 8.41 9.38
N ILE A 83 2.80 8.73 9.98
CA ILE A 83 1.78 9.59 9.35
C ILE A 83 2.36 10.96 8.98
N LYS A 84 3.31 11.47 9.78
CA LYS A 84 4.00 12.73 9.50
C LYS A 84 4.82 12.64 8.22
N GLU A 85 5.58 11.57 8.05
CA GLU A 85 6.35 11.31 6.81
C GLU A 85 5.42 11.09 5.62
N LEU A 86 4.36 10.30 5.77
CA LEU A 86 3.37 10.08 4.70
C LEU A 86 2.76 11.41 4.23
N LYS A 87 2.34 12.26 5.16
CA LYS A 87 1.85 13.60 4.84
C LYS A 87 2.90 14.46 4.14
N ALA A 88 4.16 14.38 4.58
CA ALA A 88 5.25 15.11 3.94
C ALA A 88 5.48 14.64 2.50
N GLU A 89 5.47 13.33 2.24
CA GLU A 89 5.62 12.77 0.90
C GLU A 89 4.47 13.18 -0.03
N ILE A 90 3.22 13.02 0.41
CA ILE A 90 2.06 13.47 -0.38
C ILE A 90 2.13 14.98 -0.65
N THR A 91 2.54 15.78 0.33
CA THR A 91 2.66 17.24 0.17
C THR A 91 3.72 17.63 -0.86
N LYS A 92 4.90 16.97 -0.83
CA LYS A 92 5.96 17.17 -1.83
C LYS A 92 5.47 16.88 -3.24
N LEU A 93 4.64 15.84 -3.42
CA LEU A 93 4.07 15.46 -4.71
C LEU A 93 3.08 16.51 -5.23
N CYS A 94 2.25 17.08 -4.36
CA CYS A 94 1.31 18.13 -4.73
C CYS A 94 1.98 19.47 -5.09
N GLN A 95 3.18 19.75 -4.57
CA GLN A 95 3.84 21.06 -4.70
C GLN A 95 4.85 21.16 -5.85
N ASN A 96 5.24 20.05 -6.47
CA ASN A 96 6.33 20.06 -7.43
C ASN A 96 5.82 19.92 -8.88
N PRO A 97 5.90 20.99 -9.71
CA PRO A 97 5.53 20.92 -11.12
C PRO A 97 6.45 20.00 -11.95
N ALA A 98 7.68 19.71 -11.48
CA ALA A 98 8.56 18.73 -12.14
C ALA A 98 8.08 17.28 -12.00
N PHE A 99 7.15 17.00 -11.07
CA PHE A 99 6.50 15.70 -10.94
C PHE A 99 5.28 15.53 -11.87
N GLN A 100 4.97 16.51 -12.73
CA GLN A 100 3.97 16.41 -13.80
C GLN A 100 4.42 15.57 -15.01
N LEU A 101 5.65 15.05 -15.00
CA LEU A 101 6.08 14.04 -15.96
C LEU A 101 5.53 12.68 -15.52
N SER A 102 4.34 12.33 -16.00
CA SER A 102 3.86 10.97 -16.38
C SER A 102 4.32 9.75 -15.56
N THR A 103 4.60 9.88 -14.26
CA THR A 103 5.29 8.81 -13.51
C THR A 103 4.36 8.21 -12.47
N THR A 104 4.06 6.92 -12.61
CA THR A 104 3.45 6.15 -11.53
C THR A 104 4.39 6.16 -10.33
N LYS A 105 3.87 6.55 -9.17
CA LYS A 105 4.60 6.57 -7.91
C LYS A 105 3.92 5.70 -6.88
N VAL A 106 4.71 5.05 -6.05
CA VAL A 106 4.19 4.20 -4.99
C VAL A 106 4.69 4.68 -3.64
N ILE A 107 3.76 4.92 -2.71
CA ILE A 107 4.05 5.15 -1.30
C ILE A 107 3.59 3.92 -0.53
N LEU A 108 4.53 3.19 0.06
CA LEU A 108 4.26 1.99 0.85
C LEU A 108 4.31 2.34 2.33
N THR A 109 3.23 2.08 3.06
CA THR A 109 3.35 1.98 4.53
C THR A 109 4.01 0.65 4.88
N GLN A 110 4.40 0.48 6.14
CA GLN A 110 4.79 -0.81 6.69
C GLN A 110 3.74 -1.25 7.71
N PRO A 111 3.66 -2.55 8.04
CA PRO A 111 2.83 -3.00 9.14
C PRO A 111 3.26 -2.27 10.39
N CYS A 112 2.38 -1.42 10.91
CA CYS A 112 2.49 -0.90 12.26
C CYS A 112 2.50 -2.11 13.21
N GLY A 113 3.40 -2.10 14.19
CA GLY A 113 3.45 -3.16 15.19
C GLY A 113 2.11 -3.27 15.94
N PRO A 114 1.86 -4.38 16.65
CA PRO A 114 0.60 -4.60 17.39
C PRO A 114 0.29 -3.55 18.48
N SER A 115 1.17 -2.56 18.71
CA SER A 115 0.99 -1.44 19.64
C SER A 115 0.28 -0.22 19.06
N ASP A 116 0.06 -0.16 17.74
CA ASP A 116 -0.37 1.07 17.05
C ASP A 116 -1.79 0.98 16.45
N LEU A 117 -2.58 -0.02 16.88
CA LEU A 117 -4.03 -0.13 16.62
C LEU A 117 -4.82 -0.13 17.95
#